data_AF-A0A350AIJ0-F1
#
_entry.id   AF-A0A350AIJ0-F1
#
_cell.length_a   1.000
_cell.length_b   1.000
_cell.length_c   1.000
_cell.angle_alpha   90.00
_cell.angle_beta   90.00
_cell.angle_gamma   90.00
#
_symmetry.space_group_name_H-M   'P 1'
#
loop_
_entity.id
_entity.type
_entity.pdbx_description
1 polymer ?
#
loop_
_entity_poly.entity_id
_entity_poly.type
_entity_poly.pdbx_seq_one_letter_code
_entity_poly.pdbx_strand_id
1 'polypeptide(L)' 'CGLRVNTIAPGLFPTPLFHELPHDVQAFRGDPQEFAETVLLITRNKKPKGETIRLDGAIRMAPC' A
#
# COMPACT_ATOMS: atom_id res chain seq x y z
N CYS A 1 -8.20 21.11 -17.62
CA CYS A 1 -7.85 19.69 -17.41
C CYS A 1 -6.69 19.61 -16.43
N GLY A 2 -6.79 18.77 -15.39
CA GLY A 2 -5.71 18.63 -14.41
C GLY A 2 -5.44 17.16 -14.16
N LEU A 3 -4.18 16.76 -14.28
CA LEU A 3 -3.71 15.44 -13.87
C LEU A 3 -3.80 15.36 -12.33
N ARG A 4 -4.16 14.18 -11.81
CA ARG A 4 -4.17 13.92 -10.36
C ARG A 4 -2.96 13.07 -10.03
N VAL A 5 -2.23 13.48 -9.02
CA VAL A 5 -1.07 12.76 -8.48
C VAL A 5 -1.45 12.34 -7.07
N ASN A 6 -1.33 11.05 -6.76
CA ASN A 6 -1.55 10.49 -5.43
C ASN A 6 -0.54 9.37 -5.21
N THR A 7 -0.29 9.03 -3.95
CA THR A 7 0.68 8.02 -3.54
C THR A 7 -0.02 6.97 -2.68
N ILE A 8 0.28 5.70 -2.90
CA ILE A 8 -0.07 4.61 -1.98
C ILE A 8 1.22 4.20 -1.28
N ALA A 9 1.21 4.23 0.04
CA ALA A 9 2.29 3.74 0.90
C ALA A 9 1.87 2.37 1.47
N PRO A 10 2.19 1.27 0.78
CA PRO A 10 1.84 -0.06 1.26
C PRO A 10 2.69 -0.45 2.46
N GLY A 11 2.12 -1.27 3.34
CA GLY A 11 2.86 -2.03 4.34
C GLY A 11 3.54 -3.24 3.70
N LEU A 12 3.49 -4.37 4.39
CA LEU A 12 4.08 -5.62 3.94
C LEU A 12 3.13 -6.36 2.98
N PHE A 13 3.56 -6.56 1.74
CA PHE A 13 2.80 -7.26 0.70
C PHE A 13 3.62 -8.43 0.11
N PRO A 14 2.98 -9.56 -0.23
CA PRO A 14 3.63 -10.72 -0.81
C PRO A 14 4.02 -10.45 -2.26
N THR A 15 5.14 -9.78 -2.44
CA THR A 15 5.78 -9.52 -3.74
C THR A 15 7.11 -10.28 -3.82
N PRO A 16 7.73 -10.44 -4.99
CA PRO A 16 9.09 -11.01 -5.07
C PRO A 16 10.09 -10.35 -4.11
N LEU A 17 9.99 -9.03 -3.92
CA LEU A 17 10.81 -8.26 -2.97
C LEU A 17 10.62 -8.70 -1.50
N PHE A 18 9.44 -9.18 -1.15
CA PHE A 18 9.14 -9.64 0.21
C PHE A 18 9.79 -10.98 0.56
N HIS A 19 10.10 -11.81 -0.44
CA HIS A 19 10.74 -13.10 -0.23
C HIS A 19 12.22 -12.98 0.18
N GLU A 20 12.80 -11.79 0.06
CA GLU A 20 14.16 -11.49 0.53
C GLU A 20 14.21 -11.19 2.04
N LEU A 21 13.05 -11.02 2.69
CA LEU A 21 12.97 -10.67 4.11
C LEU A 21 12.98 -11.92 5.02
N PRO A 22 13.52 -11.80 6.26
CA PRO A 22 13.54 -12.88 7.24
C PRO A 22 12.14 -13.45 7.52
N HIS A 23 12.07 -14.76 7.77
CA HIS A 23 10.81 -15.49 7.98
C HIS A 23 9.93 -14.90 9.10
N ASP A 24 10.52 -14.28 10.12
CA ASP A 24 9.80 -13.69 11.26
C ASP A 24 8.90 -12.51 10.86
N VAL A 25 9.21 -11.84 9.74
CA VAL A 25 8.44 -10.69 9.23
C VAL A 25 7.31 -11.14 8.29
N GLN A 26 7.23 -12.44 7.96
CA GLN A 26 6.30 -12.98 6.97
C GLN A 26 4.88 -13.24 7.48
N ALA A 27 4.62 -13.06 8.78
CA ALA A 27 3.32 -13.34 9.40
C ALA A 27 2.25 -12.26 9.10
N PHE A 28 2.65 -11.03 8.76
CA PHE A 28 1.73 -9.96 8.36
C PHE A 28 1.86 -9.70 6.86
N ARG A 29 0.83 -10.09 6.09
CA ARG A 29 0.79 -9.90 4.63
C ARG A 29 -0.53 -9.25 4.25
N GLY A 30 -0.48 -8.09 3.61
CA GLY A 30 -1.62 -7.53 2.89
C GLY A 30 -1.95 -8.37 1.66
N ASP A 31 -3.20 -8.35 1.22
CA ASP A 31 -3.62 -9.01 -0.03
C ASP A 31 -3.36 -8.08 -1.22
N PRO A 32 -2.58 -8.46 -2.25
CA PRO A 32 -2.40 -7.66 -3.47
C PRO A 32 -3.70 -7.14 -4.09
N GLN A 33 -4.82 -7.83 -3.88
CA GLN A 33 -6.14 -7.39 -4.30
C GLN A 33 -6.57 -6.08 -3.59
N GLU A 34 -6.28 -5.91 -2.30
CA GLU A 34 -6.58 -4.67 -1.55
C GLU A 34 -5.79 -3.47 -2.11
N PHE A 35 -4.56 -3.70 -2.58
CA PHE A 35 -3.78 -2.67 -3.26
C PHE A 35 -4.46 -2.25 -4.57
N ALA A 36 -4.89 -3.21 -5.38
CA ALA A 36 -5.62 -2.93 -6.63
C ALA A 36 -6.94 -2.20 -6.37
N GLU A 37 -7.68 -2.58 -5.33
CA GLU A 37 -8.91 -1.90 -4.91
C GLU A 37 -8.67 -0.46 -4.48
N THR A 38 -7.56 -0.19 -3.80
CA THR A 38 -7.14 1.17 -3.44
C THR A 38 -6.83 2.01 -4.68
N VAL A 39 -6.18 1.43 -5.68
CA VAL A 39 -5.97 2.09 -6.99
C VAL A 39 -7.31 2.39 -7.68
N LEU A 40 -8.26 1.45 -7.65
CA LEU A 40 -9.61 1.65 -8.18
C LEU A 40 -10.37 2.76 -7.45
N LEU A 41 -10.24 2.85 -6.13
CA LEU A 41 -10.82 3.92 -5.32
C LEU A 41 -10.28 5.30 -5.76
N ILE A 42 -8.96 5.44 -5.86
CA ILE A 42 -8.31 6.70 -6.28
C ILE A 42 -8.72 7.09 -7.70
N THR A 43 -8.81 6.12 -8.61
CA THR A 43 -9.17 6.39 -10.01
C THR A 43 -10.65 6.74 -10.19
N ARG A 44 -11.56 6.06 -9.47
CA ARG A 44 -13.02 6.29 -9.54
C ARG A 44 -13.45 7.57 -8.84
N ASN A 45 -12.84 7.91 -7.70
CA ASN A 45 -13.16 9.14 -6.99
C ASN A 45 -12.34 10.30 -7.53
N LYS A 46 -12.99 11.39 -7.99
CA LYS A 46 -12.31 12.58 -8.52
C LYS A 46 -11.75 13.52 -7.44
N LYS A 47 -12.07 13.27 -6.17
CA LYS A 47 -11.69 14.15 -5.04
C LYS A 47 -10.22 14.00 -4.61
N PRO A 48 -9.65 12.80 -4.44
CA PRO A 48 -8.26 12.65 -4.00
C PRO A 48 -7.27 13.26 -5.00
N LYS A 49 -6.45 14.19 -4.51
CA LYS A 49 -5.43 14.90 -5.26
C LYS A 49 -4.32 15.37 -4.30
N GLY A 50 -3.10 14.91 -4.55
CA GLY A 50 -1.93 15.27 -3.75
C GLY A 50 -1.81 14.48 -2.44
N GLU A 51 -2.55 13.38 -2.30
CA GLU A 51 -2.65 12.64 -1.05
C GLU A 51 -1.74 11.40 -1.01
N THR A 52 -1.36 11.02 0.21
CA THR A 52 -0.68 9.75 0.49
C THR A 52 -1.57 8.86 1.35
N ILE A 53 -1.93 7.69 0.82
CA ILE A 53 -2.79 6.72 1.52
C ILE A 53 -1.92 5.59 2.04
N ARG A 54 -1.95 5.38 3.36
CA ARG A 54 -1.33 4.22 3.98
C ARG A 54 -2.24 3.00 3.83
N LEU A 55 -1.68 1.91 3.34
CA LEU A 55 -2.36 0.62 3.20
C LEU A 55 -1.52 -0.45 3.91
N ASP A 56 -1.66 -0.53 5.22
CA ASP A 56 -0.69 -1.25 6.06
C ASP A 56 -1.29 -1.86 7.34
N GLY A 57 -2.62 -2.00 7.41
CA GLY A 57 -3.29 -2.57 8.59
C GLY A 57 -3.04 -1.79 9.88
N ALA A 58 -2.77 -0.48 9.77
CA ALA A 58 -2.38 0.40 10.87
C ALA A 58 -1.04 0.08 11.54
N ILE A 59 -0.21 -0.79 10.94
CA ILE A 59 1.12 -1.13 11.47
C ILE A 59 1.98 0.13 11.65
N ARG A 60 2.85 0.11 12.65
CA ARG A 60 3.96 1.06 12.76
C ARG A 60 5.22 0.21 12.81
N MET A 61 6.08 0.38 11.82
CA MET A 61 7.34 -0.35 11.79
C MET A 61 8.15 0.06 13.02
N ALA A 62 8.50 -0.92 13.85
CA ALA A 62 9.48 -0.72 14.90
C ALA A 62 10.84 -0.39 14.27
N PRO A 63 11.71 0.35 14.96
CA PRO A 63 13.08 0.55 14.49
C PRO A 63 13.75 -0.80 14.25
N CYS A 64 14.39 -0.92 13.10
CA CYS A 64 15.23 -2.05 12.74
C CYS A 64 16.54 -2.07 13.53
#